data_AF-A0ABC8KYS1-F1
#
_entry.id   AF-A0ABC8KYS1-F1
#
_cell.length_a   1.000
_cell.length_b   1.000
_cell.length_c   1.000
_cell.angle_alpha   90.00
_cell.angle_beta   90.00
_cell.angle_gamma   90.00
#
_symmetry.space_group_name_H-M   'P 1'
#
loop_
_entity.id
_entity.type
_entity.pdbx_description
1 polymer ?
#
loop_
_entity_poly.entity_id
_entity_poly.type
_entity_poly.pdbx_seq_one_letter_code
_entity_poly.pdbx_strand_id
1 'polypeptide(L)' 'MCLEFVYHEEKRELGRQQAPGVCPYCGGKVSAVDIETKWLLCFLPLCFKVKRNYSCSSCDRRLVLYY' A
#
# COMPACT_ATOMS: atom_id res chain seq x y z
N MET A 1 24.86 1.03 22.76
CA MET A 1 23.85 -0.03 22.51
C MET A 1 23.14 0.30 21.21
N CYS A 2 23.39 -0.48 20.16
CA CYS A 2 23.09 -0.19 18.76
C CYS A 2 21.66 -0.58 18.35
N LEU A 3 20.63 -0.16 19.09
CA LEU A 3 19.23 -0.51 18.76
C LEU A 3 18.65 0.29 17.60
N GLU A 4 19.22 1.45 17.28
CA GLU A 4 18.73 2.31 16.17
C GLU A 4 19.13 1.82 14.78
N PHE A 5 20.13 0.93 14.66
CA PHE A 5 20.72 0.59 13.37
C PHE A 5 19.99 -0.49 12.56
N VAL A 6 18.92 -1.06 13.13
CA VAL A 6 18.55 -2.42 12.74
C VAL A 6 17.10 -2.59 12.30
N TYR A 7 16.28 -1.54 12.41
CA TYR A 7 14.89 -1.56 11.95
C TYR A 7 14.80 -1.02 10.52
N HIS A 8 14.45 -1.87 9.56
CA HIS A 8 14.28 -1.49 8.17
C HIS A 8 12.85 -1.81 7.70
N GLU A 9 12.17 -0.83 7.10
CA GLU A 9 10.86 -1.00 6.48
C GLU A 9 11.03 -1.16 4.97
N GLU A 10 10.66 -2.30 4.43
CA GLU A 10 10.62 -2.55 3.00
C GLU A 10 9.18 -2.53 2.51
N LYS A 11 8.87 -1.68 1.53
CA LYS A 11 7.55 -1.60 0.90
C LYS A 11 7.62 -2.20 -0.49
N ARG A 12 6.80 -3.21 -0.76
CA ARG A 12 6.73 -3.90 -2.04
C ARG A 12 5.29 -3.91 -2.56
N GLU A 13 5.10 -3.51 -3.80
CA GLU A 13 3.82 -3.68 -4.48
C GLU A 13 3.66 -5.17 -4.87
N LEU A 14 2.62 -5.82 -4.35
CA LEU A 14 2.29 -7.21 -4.69
C LEU A 14 1.51 -7.29 -6.00
N GLY A 15 0.67 -6.28 -6.26
CA GLY A 15 -0.13 -6.24 -7.46
C GLY A 15 -1.05 -5.04 -7.50
N ARG A 16 -1.49 -4.75 -8.73
CA ARG A 16 -2.51 -3.74 -9.03
C ARG A 16 -3.70 -4.44 -9.66
N GLN A 17 -4.87 -4.26 -9.07
CA GLN A 17 -6.13 -4.79 -9.55
C GLN A 17 -7.10 -3.65 -9.80
N GLN A 18 -8.02 -3.82 -10.74
CA GLN A 18 -9.11 -2.85 -10.90
C GLN A 18 -10.14 -3.09 -9.78
N ALA A 19 -10.44 -2.04 -9.02
CA ALA A 19 -11.44 -2.11 -7.97
C ALA A 19 -12.84 -1.87 -8.54
N PRO A 20 -13.88 -2.51 -7.99
CA PRO A 20 -15.25 -2.14 -8.29
C PRO A 20 -15.54 -0.74 -7.73
N GLY A 21 -16.07 0.14 -8.57
CA GLY A 21 -16.43 1.51 -8.19
C GLY A 21 -15.85 2.57 -9.13
N VAL A 22 -16.31 3.80 -8.91
CA VAL A 22 -15.91 4.99 -9.67
C VAL A 22 -15.35 6.04 -8.71
N CYS A 23 -14.39 6.81 -9.19
CA CYS A 23 -13.82 7.92 -8.45
C CYS A 23 -14.90 9.00 -8.22
N PRO A 24 -15.16 9.42 -6.97
CA PRO A 24 -16.19 10.43 -6.68
C PRO A 24 -15.85 11.81 -7.24
N TYR A 25 -14.58 12.05 -7.62
CA TYR A 25 -14.13 13.35 -8.12
C TYR A 25 -14.21 13.49 -9.64
N CYS A 26 -13.91 12.42 -10.38
CA CYS A 26 -13.82 12.46 -11.85
C CYS A 26 -14.63 11.39 -12.58
N GLY A 27 -15.30 10.49 -11.85
CA GLY A 27 -16.03 9.35 -12.43
C GLY A 27 -15.14 8.26 -13.03
N GLY A 28 -13.82 8.41 -12.95
CA GLY A 28 -12.85 7.47 -13.51
C GLY A 28 -12.79 6.13 -12.78
N LYS A 29 -12.16 5.15 -13.41
CA LYS A 29 -11.95 3.81 -12.82
C LYS A 29 -11.08 3.89 -11.58
N VAL A 30 -11.37 3.05 -10.59
CA VAL A 30 -10.57 2.90 -9.37
C VAL A 30 -9.64 1.70 -9.53
N SER A 31 -8.38 1.89 -9.21
CA SER A 31 -7.38 0.84 -9.03
C SER A 31 -7.20 0.55 -7.54
N ALA A 32 -7.16 -0.72 -7.17
CA ALA A 32 -6.67 -1.18 -5.90
C ALA A 32 -5.21 -1.64 -6.06
N VAL A 33 -4.33 -1.14 -5.20
CA VAL A 33 -2.91 -1.50 -5.14
C VAL A 33 -2.67 -2.17 -3.80
N ASP A 34 -2.26 -3.43 -3.85
CA ASP A 34 -1.92 -4.22 -2.68
C ASP A 34 -0.43 -4.05 -2.38
N ILE A 35 -0.12 -3.36 -1.27
CA ILE A 35 1.26 -3.07 -0.84
C ILE A 35 1.59 -3.94 0.37
N GLU A 36 2.60 -4.78 0.22
CA GLU A 36 3.22 -5.51 1.30
C GLU A 36 4.28 -4.63 1.97
N THR A 37 4.17 -4.49 3.29
CA THR A 37 5.16 -3.82 4.12
C THR A 37 5.84 -4.87 4.98
N LYS A 38 7.14 -5.04 4.80
CA LYS A 38 7.98 -5.94 5.59
C LYS A 38 8.79 -5.12 6.57
N TRP A 39 8.79 -5.55 7.82
CA TRP A 39 9.67 -5.01 8.85
C TRP A 39 10.79 -5.99 9.09
N LEU A 40 12.02 -5.57 8.82
CA LEU A 40 13.23 -6.35 9.01
C LEU A 40 13.92 -5.86 10.28
N LEU A 41 14.28 -6.81 11.16
CA LEU A 41 15.18 -6.57 12.28
C LEU A 41 16.36 -7.51 12.16
N CYS A 42 17.56 -6.96 12.12
CA CYS A 42 18.83 -7.70 12.04
C CYS A 42 18.85 -8.64 10.84
N PHE A 43 18.27 -8.24 9.70
CA PHE A 43 18.10 -9.05 8.49
C PHE A 43 17.05 -10.17 8.58
N LEU A 44 16.35 -10.32 9.71
CA LEU A 44 15.24 -11.26 9.85
C LEU A 44 13.89 -10.53 9.67
N PRO A 45 12.96 -11.08 8.88
CA PRO A 45 11.62 -10.52 8.75
C PRO A 45 10.83 -10.76 10.04
N LEU A 46 10.47 -9.67 10.72
CA LEU A 46 9.65 -9.71 11.92
C LEU A 46 8.16 -9.77 11.60
N CYS A 47 7.70 -8.89 10.70
CA CYS A 47 6.30 -8.66 10.45
C CYS A 47 6.05 -8.35 8.97
N PHE A 48 5.01 -8.97 8.42
CA PHE A 48 4.47 -8.66 7.09
C PHE A 48 3.10 -8.04 7.27
N LYS A 49 2.90 -6.85 6.71
CA LYS A 49 1.63 -6.15 6.72
C LYS A 49 1.22 -5.83 5.29
N VAL A 50 0.17 -6.49 4.81
CA VAL A 50 -0.42 -6.18 3.52
C VAL A 50 -1.47 -5.09 3.72
N LYS A 51 -1.32 -3.98 2.99
CA LYS A 51 -2.26 -2.86 2.98
C LYS A 51 -2.76 -2.64 1.56
N ARG A 52 -4.08 -2.66 1.39
CA ARG A 52 -4.73 -2.30 0.14
C ARG A 52 -4.98 -0.80 0.09
N ASN A 53 -4.40 -0.12 -0.89
CA ASN A 53 -4.64 1.28 -1.17
C ASN A 53 -5.50 1.41 -2.42
N TYR A 54 -6.38 2.41 -2.46
CA TYR A 54 -7.18 2.70 -3.64
C TYR A 54 -6.68 4.00 -4.28
N SER A 55 -6.57 4.02 -5.59
CA SER A 55 -6.22 5.21 -6.37
C SER A 55 -7.04 5.26 -7.65
N CYS A 56 -7.40 6.46 -8.10
CA CYS A 56 -8.03 6.59 -9.41
C CYS A 56 -6.97 6.47 -10.51
N SER A 57 -7.23 5.71 -11.57
CA SER A 57 -6.31 5.60 -12.72
C SER A 57 -6.29 6.84 -13.63
N SER A 58 -7.26 7.73 -13.50
CA SER A 58 -7.41 8.89 -14.38
C SER A 58 -6.92 10.19 -13.76
N CYS A 59 -7.07 10.35 -12.43
CA CYS A 59 -6.63 11.55 -11.73
C CYS A 59 -5.50 11.27 -10.71
N ASP A 60 -5.01 10.03 -10.66
CA ASP A 60 -3.98 9.52 -9.73
C ASP A 60 -4.23 9.85 -8.24
N ARG A 61 -5.47 10.24 -7.93
CA ARG A 61 -5.85 10.65 -6.59
C ARG A 61 -6.02 9.42 -5.73
N ARG A 62 -5.38 9.44 -4.56
CA ARG A 62 -5.55 8.40 -3.54
C ARG A 62 -6.97 8.49 -2.97
N LEU A 63 -7.66 7.35 -2.96
CA LEU A 63 -8.98 7.17 -2.40
C LEU A 63 -8.85 6.43 -1.06
N VAL A 64 -9.53 6.95 -0.05
CA VAL A 64 -9.63 6.34 1.28
C VAL A 64 -11.09 5.91 1.44
N LEU A 65 -11.30 4.63 1.75
CA LEU A 65 -12.63 4.13 2.07
C LEU A 65 -12.93 4.51 3.53
N TYR A 66 -13.95 5.33 3.73
CA TYR A 66 -14.55 5.58 5.02
C TYR A 66 -15.70 4.59 5.17
N TYR A 67 -15.51 3.59 6.04
CA TYR A 67 -16.57 2.66 6.47
C TYR A 67 -17.10 3.13 7.81
#